data_AF-A0A8S2G9B8-F1
#
_entry.id   AF-A0A8S2G9B8-F1
#
_cell.length_a   1.000
_cell.length_b   1.000
_cell.length_c   1.000
_cell.angle_alpha   90.00
_cell.angle_beta   90.00
_cell.angle_gamma   90.00
#
_symmetry.space_group_name_H-M   'P 1'
#
loop_
_entity.id
_entity.type
_entity.pdbx_description
1 polymer ?
#
loop_
_entity_poly.entity_id
_entity_poly.type
_entity_poly.pdbx_seq_one_letter_code
_entity_poly.pdbx_strand_id
1 'polypeptide(L)' 'SSILSAILGEMHKVEGQVIINGRIAYVPQQAWIMNSTLKENILFGKDFNHQEYMQVLDSCALKQDLDMLPEGDQTEIGEK' A
#
# COMPACT_ATOMS: atom_id res chain seq x y z
N SER A 1 -3.19 -10.44 12.01
CA SER A 1 -2.49 -11.74 12.10
C SER A 1 -1.41 -11.63 13.16
N SER A 2 -1.41 -12.50 14.19
CA SER A 2 -0.49 -12.39 15.33
C SER A 2 1.00 -12.52 14.95
N ILE A 3 1.33 -13.36 13.97
CA ILE A 3 2.72 -13.54 13.52
C ILE A 3 3.25 -12.31 12.76
N LEU A 4 2.41 -11.66 11.94
CA LEU A 4 2.82 -10.45 11.22
C LEU A 4 3.07 -9.30 12.20
N SER A 5 2.17 -9.10 13.17
CA SER A 5 2.38 -8.09 14.22
C SER A 5 3.62 -8.38 15.08
N ALA A 6 3.95 -9.65 15.35
CA ALA A 6 5.20 -10.01 16.03
C ALA A 6 6.45 -9.69 15.19
N ILE A 7 6.42 -9.95 13.89
CA ILE A 7 7.52 -9.60 12.96
C ILE A 7 7.67 -8.08 12.84
N LEU A 8 6.56 -7.34 12.82
CA LEU A 8 6.55 -5.87 12.72
C LEU A 8 6.90 -5.17 14.05
N GLY A 9 7.04 -5.90 15.16
CA GLY A 9 7.35 -5.34 16.47
C GLY A 9 6.15 -4.73 17.21
N GLU A 10 4.92 -4.97 16.73
CA GLU A 10 3.67 -4.49 17.35
C GLU A 10 3.22 -5.37 18.52
N MET A 11 3.92 -6.47 18.81
CA MET A 11 3.59 -7.41 19.89
C MET A 11 4.71 -7.47 20.94
N HIS A 12 4.33 -7.60 22.20
CA HIS A 12 5.28 -7.78 23.29
C HIS A 12 6.00 -9.13 23.19
N LYS A 13 7.34 -9.10 23.09
CA LYS A 13 8.18 -10.30 23.03
C LYS A 13 8.60 -10.73 24.43
N VAL A 14 8.26 -11.97 24.80
CA VAL A 14 8.65 -12.57 26.10
C VAL A 14 10.05 -13.16 26.03
N GLU A 15 10.34 -13.99 25.01
CA GLU A 15 11.64 -14.66 24.83
C GLU A 15 11.96 -14.90 23.34
N GLY A 16 13.17 -15.36 23.03
CA GLY A 16 13.62 -15.66 21.66
C GLY A 16 14.14 -14.46 20.86
N GLN A 17 14.38 -14.68 19.57
CA GLN A 17 14.95 -13.69 18.64
C GLN A 17 14.09 -13.53 17.39
N VAL A 18 13.96 -12.29 16.92
CA VAL A 18 13.38 -11.93 15.62
C VAL A 18 14.46 -11.15 14.87
N ILE A 19 14.89 -11.67 13.74
CA ILE A 19 15.97 -11.08 12.92
C ILE A 19 15.37 -10.75 11.56
N ILE A 20 15.49 -9.48 11.15
CA ILE A 20 15.03 -8.98 9.85
C ILE A 20 16.25 -8.51 9.09
N ASN A 21 16.38 -8.94 7.84
CA ASN A 21 17.42 -8.47 6.93
C ASN A 21 16.75 -7.87 5.68
N GLY A 22 16.97 -6.57 5.44
CA GLY A 22 16.39 -5.86 4.30
C GLY A 22 15.18 -4.99 4.66
N ARG A 23 14.29 -4.78 3.68
CA ARG A 23 13.11 -3.90 3.78
C ARG A 23 11.83 -4.74 3.94
N ILE A 24 10.84 -4.17 4.61
CA ILE A 24 9.52 -4.78 4.80
C ILE A 24 8.45 -3.86 4.21
N ALA A 25 7.44 -4.45 3.58
CA ALA A 25 6.17 -3.82 3.27
C ALA A 25 5.05 -4.62 3.95
N TYR A 26 4.04 -3.94 4.47
CA TYR A 26 2.92 -4.55 5.18
C TYR A 26 1.60 -4.15 4.55
N VAL A 27 0.71 -5.13 4.39
CA VAL A 27 -0.66 -4.95 3.91
C VAL A 27 -1.61 -5.47 4.99
N PRO A 28 -2.36 -4.59 5.68
CA PRO A 28 -3.29 -5.02 6.72
C PRO A 28 -4.51 -5.73 6.13
N GLN A 29 -5.22 -6.49 6.97
CA GLN A 29 -6.46 -7.17 6.57
C GLN A 29 -7.57 -6.17 6.20
N GLN A 30 -7.68 -5.09 6.97
CA GLN A 30 -8.57 -3.99 6.66
C GLN A 30 -7.75 -2.94 5.91
N ALA A 31 -8.13 -2.67 4.66
CA ALA A 31 -7.49 -1.64 3.86
C ALA A 31 -7.59 -0.28 4.57
N TRP A 32 -6.48 0.43 4.58
CA TRP A 32 -6.42 1.81 5.05
C TRP A 32 -6.09 2.70 3.85
N ILE A 33 -6.94 3.68 3.59
CA ILE A 33 -6.86 4.59 2.45
C ILE A 33 -6.76 6.01 3.01
N MET A 34 -5.80 6.78 2.50
CA MET A 34 -5.63 8.20 2.82
C MET A 34 -6.66 9.03 2.06
N ASN A 35 -7.13 10.12 2.68
CA ASN A 35 -7.99 11.11 2.04
C ASN A 35 -7.19 11.95 1.04
N SER A 36 -7.05 11.43 -0.17
CA SER A 36 -6.27 12.01 -1.26
C SER A 36 -6.66 11.35 -2.60
N THR A 37 -5.95 11.64 -3.68
CA THR A 37 -6.17 10.95 -4.96
C THR A 37 -5.75 9.48 -4.88
N LEU A 38 -6.30 8.66 -5.76
CA LEU A 38 -5.90 7.26 -5.89
C LEU A 38 -4.39 7.15 -6.21
N LYS A 39 -3.88 8.03 -7.09
CA LYS A 39 -2.44 8.10 -7.41
C LYS A 39 -1.58 8.35 -6.18
N GLU A 40 -1.95 9.30 -5.31
CA GLU A 40 -1.21 9.58 -4.08
C GLU A 40 -1.25 8.41 -3.09
N ASN A 41 -2.38 7.68 -3.03
CA ASN A 41 -2.47 6.45 -2.26
C ASN A 41 -1.51 5.35 -2.78
N ILE A 42 -1.32 5.23 -4.09
CA ILE A 42 -0.37 4.28 -4.69
C ILE A 42 1.08 4.73 -4.47
N LEU A 43 1.38 6.01 -4.69
CA LEU A 43 2.74 6.56 -4.56
C LEU A 43 3.21 6.58 -3.12
N PHE A 44 2.30 6.85 -2.19
CA PHE A 44 2.55 6.86 -0.76
C PHE A 44 3.76 7.73 -0.37
N GLY A 45 3.84 8.95 -0.94
CA GLY A 45 4.91 9.91 -0.70
C GLY A 45 6.20 9.69 -1.51
N LYS A 46 6.26 8.69 -2.40
CA LYS A 46 7.36 8.54 -3.36
C LYS A 46 7.20 9.48 -4.55
N ASP A 47 8.33 9.86 -5.14
CA ASP A 47 8.34 10.59 -6.41
C ASP A 47 7.69 9.78 -7.53
N PHE A 48 6.97 10.47 -8.41
CA PHE A 48 6.32 9.84 -9.55
C PHE A 48 7.34 9.38 -10.60
N ASN A 49 7.48 8.06 -10.76
CA ASN A 49 8.16 7.44 -11.88
C ASN A 49 7.15 6.79 -12.81
N HIS A 50 6.99 7.33 -14.03
CA HIS A 50 5.98 6.86 -14.98
C HIS A 50 6.12 5.36 -15.31
N GLN A 51 7.34 4.86 -15.49
CA GLN A 51 7.56 3.47 -15.87
C GLN A 51 7.19 2.50 -14.74
N GLU A 52 7.68 2.77 -13.52
CA GLU A 52 7.36 1.95 -12.34
C GLU A 52 5.86 1.99 -12.04
N TYR A 53 5.26 3.18 -12.11
CA TYR A 53 3.83 3.36 -11.86
C TYR A 53 2.97 2.56 -12.84
N MET A 54 3.25 2.66 -14.15
CA MET A 54 2.50 1.88 -15.15
C MET A 54 2.68 0.37 -14.97
N GLN A 55 3.88 -0.09 -14.61
CA GLN A 55 4.14 -1.50 -14.30
C GLN A 55 3.33 -1.98 -13.09
N VAL A 56 3.19 -1.16 -12.05
CA VAL A 56 2.36 -1.47 -10.87
C VAL A 56 0.89 -1.55 -11.27
N LEU A 57 0.38 -0.58 -12.04
CA LEU A 57 -1.02 -0.60 -12.50
C LEU A 57 -1.33 -1.86 -13.33
N ASP A 58 -0.41 -2.25 -14.21
CA ASP A 58 -0.54 -3.49 -14.99
C ASP A 58 -0.49 -4.74 -14.11
N SER A 59 0.48 -4.82 -13.21
CA SER A 59 0.68 -6.00 -12.34
C SER A 59 -0.49 -6.20 -11.37
N CYS A 60 -1.13 -5.12 -10.95
CA CYS A 60 -2.31 -5.14 -10.07
C CYS A 60 -3.63 -5.16 -10.85
N ALA A 61 -3.59 -5.23 -12.19
CA ALA A 61 -4.76 -5.21 -13.07
C ALA A 61 -5.70 -4.00 -12.90
N LEU A 62 -5.18 -2.86 -12.42
CA LEU A 62 -5.98 -1.68 -12.04
C LEU A 62 -6.47 -0.84 -13.22
N LYS A 63 -5.98 -1.08 -14.45
CA LYS A 63 -6.31 -0.22 -15.60
C LYS A 63 -7.82 -0.13 -15.86
N GLN A 64 -8.52 -1.27 -15.80
CA GLN A 64 -9.97 -1.29 -16.02
C GLN A 64 -10.72 -0.55 -14.92
N ASP A 65 -10.28 -0.67 -13.66
CA ASP A 65 -10.88 0.04 -12.53
C ASP A 65 -10.68 1.56 -12.67
N LEU A 66 -9.49 2.00 -13.11
CA LEU A 66 -9.21 3.41 -13.36
C LEU A 66 -10.08 3.98 -14.48
N ASP A 67 -10.32 3.24 -15.56
CA ASP A 67 -11.18 3.68 -16.67
C ASP A 67 -12.64 3.89 -16.24
N MET A 68 -13.08 3.23 -15.15
CA MET A 68 -14.42 3.42 -14.58
C MET A 68 -14.53 4.64 -13.68
N LEU A 69 -13.41 5.22 -13.24
CA LEU A 69 -13.39 6.39 -12.37
C LEU A 69 -13.45 7.69 -13.19
N PRO A 70 -14.21 8.70 -12.75
CA PRO A 70 -14.47 9.92 -13.53
C PRO A 70 -13.20 10.73 -13.85
N GLU A 71 -12.20 10.71 -12.97
CA GLU A 71 -10.91 11.39 -13.16
C GLU A 71 -9.74 10.40 -13.23
N GLY A 72 -10.03 9.12 -13.49
CA GLY A 72 -9.03 8.06 -13.47
C GLY A 72 -8.29 8.00 -12.15
N ASP A 73 -6.97 8.00 -12.20
CA ASP A 73 -6.11 7.95 -11.01
C ASP A 73 -6.04 9.27 -10.20
N GLN A 74 -6.57 10.37 -10.75
CA GLN A 74 -6.72 11.64 -10.02
C GLN A 74 -7.98 11.70 -9.16
N THR A 75 -8.84 10.68 -9.25
CA THR A 75 -10.07 10.62 -8.44
C THR A 75 -9.75 10.62 -6.95
N GLU A 76 -10.38 11.50 -6.19
CA GLU A 76 -10.29 11.54 -4.72
C GLU A 76 -10.95 10.30 -4.09
N ILE A 77 -10.23 9.63 -3.19
CA ILE A 77 -10.66 8.45 -2.45
C ILE A 77 -10.35 8.60 -0.96
N GLY A 78 -11.02 7.79 -0.14
CA GLY A 78 -10.93 7.83 1.32
C GLY A 78 -12.27 8.17 1.98
N GLU A 79 -12.32 8.08 3.31
CA GLU A 79 -13.52 8.43 4.08
C GLU A 79 -13.58 9.95 4.31
N LYS A 80 -14.75 10.58 4.14
CA LYS A 80 -14.98 11.95 4.61
C LYS A 80 -15.21 11.99 6.11
#